data_AF-A0A172ZHX1-F1
#
_entry.id   AF-A0A172ZHX1-F1
#
_cell.length_a   1.000
_cell.length_b   1.000
_cell.length_c   1.000
_cell.angle_alpha   90.00
_cell.angle_beta   90.00
_cell.angle_gamma   90.00
#
_symmetry.space_group_name_H-M   'P 1'
#
loop_
_entity.id
_entity.type
_entity.pdbx_description
1 polymer ?
#
loop_
_entity_poly.entity_id
_entity_poly.type
_entity_poly.pdbx_seq_one_letter_code
_entity_poly.pdbx_strand_id
1 'polypeptide(L)'
;MSIESVLVEIQQLYTEEYEILPLYEEWVELQESFVEEFRRYAADDIISADFDTYESLIVGLASRRTIERLEDALERYKYKPWLEKSFYDRYPQYRFLERYDLSEYPKMYRTMIVLERMRIKLLELICLLDFTEKK
;
A
#
# COMPACT_ATOMS: atom_id res chain seq x y z
N MET A 1 9.09 -19.60 5.64
CA MET A 1 7.67 -19.24 5.81
C MET A 1 6.84 -20.09 4.86
N SER A 2 5.61 -20.47 5.22
CA SER A 2 4.70 -21.19 4.33
C SER A 2 3.72 -20.22 3.65
N ILE A 3 3.17 -20.61 2.50
CA ILE A 3 2.11 -19.85 1.81
C ILE A 3 0.94 -19.57 2.75
N GLU A 4 0.52 -20.58 3.52
CA GLU A 4 -0.57 -20.46 4.50
C GLU A 4 -0.28 -19.40 5.58
N SER A 5 0.94 -19.37 6.14
CA SER A 5 1.30 -18.36 7.14
C SER A 5 1.22 -16.93 6.57
N VAL A 6 1.69 -16.73 5.33
CA VAL A 6 1.64 -15.42 4.68
C VAL A 6 0.20 -15.00 4.38
N LEU A 7 -0.66 -15.92 3.94
CA LEU A 7 -2.08 -15.66 3.71
C LEU A 7 -2.80 -15.23 5.00
N VAL A 8 -2.52 -15.88 6.13
CA VAL A 8 -3.08 -15.49 7.43
C VAL A 8 -2.67 -14.06 7.80
N GLU A 9 -1.39 -13.71 7.63
CA GLU A 9 -0.90 -12.36 7.90
C GLU A 9 -1.53 -11.32 6.97
N ILE A 10 -1.73 -11.62 5.68
CA ILE A 10 -2.45 -10.74 4.75
C ILE A 10 -3.88 -10.51 5.23
N GLN A 11 -4.60 -11.55 5.66
CA GLN A 11 -5.98 -11.40 6.13
C GLN A 11 -6.08 -10.61 7.45
N GLN A 12 -5.09 -10.75 8.34
CA GLN A 12 -5.00 -9.93 9.55
C GLN A 12 -4.81 -8.45 9.20
N LEU A 13 -3.88 -8.15 8.28
CA LEU A 13 -3.64 -6.79 7.81
C LEU A 13 -4.86 -6.20 7.06
N TYR A 14 -5.56 -7.03 6.29
CA TYR A 14 -6.79 -6.62 5.60
C TYR A 14 -7.90 -6.24 6.59
N THR A 15 -8.00 -6.99 7.69
CA THR A 15 -8.96 -6.67 8.77
C THR A 15 -8.53 -5.40 9.51
N GLU A 16 -7.25 -5.26 9.81
CA GLU A 16 -6.67 -4.07 10.47
C GLU A 16 -6.90 -2.80 9.63
N GLU A 17 -6.71 -2.85 8.31
CA GLU A 17 -6.96 -1.73 7.40
C GLU A 17 -8.44 -1.28 7.45
N TYR A 18 -9.37 -2.23 7.37
CA TYR A 18 -10.80 -1.93 7.42
C TYR A 18 -11.24 -1.27 8.74
N GLU A 19 -10.55 -1.56 9.85
CA GLU A 19 -10.80 -0.94 11.14
C GLU A 19 -10.19 0.47 11.27
N ILE A 20 -9.14 0.77 10.49
CA ILE A 20 -8.34 2.00 10.60
C ILE A 20 -8.75 3.05 9.57
N LEU A 21 -9.47 2.67 8.50
CA LEU A 21 -9.93 3.48 7.36
C LEU A 21 -9.69 4.99 7.57
N PRO A 22 -8.72 5.58 6.84
CA PRO A 22 -8.28 6.92 7.11
C PRO A 22 -9.42 7.91 6.91
N LEU A 23 -9.47 8.92 7.77
CA LEU A 23 -10.40 10.02 7.60
C LEU A 23 -9.90 10.91 6.47
N TYR A 24 -10.79 11.24 5.52
CA TYR A 24 -10.48 12.18 4.45
C TYR A 24 -9.98 13.53 5.01
N GLU A 25 -10.44 13.90 6.20
CA GLU A 25 -10.01 15.07 6.95
C GLU A 25 -8.50 15.10 7.23
N GLU A 26 -7.87 13.99 7.63
CA GLU A 26 -6.44 13.96 7.95
C GLU A 26 -5.56 14.22 6.70
N TRP A 27 -6.02 13.81 5.51
CA TRP A 27 -5.33 14.13 4.26
C TRP A 27 -5.40 15.62 3.93
N VAL A 28 -6.54 16.28 4.20
CA VAL A 28 -6.70 17.72 4.03
C VAL A 28 -5.80 18.47 5.02
N GLU A 29 -5.83 18.07 6.29
CA GLU A 29 -4.99 18.67 7.34
C GLU A 29 -3.49 18.53 7.02
N LEU A 30 -3.06 17.39 6.47
CA LEU A 30 -1.70 17.20 5.99
C LEU A 30 -1.35 18.19 4.87
N GLN A 31 -2.21 18.30 3.85
CA GLN A 31 -1.97 19.21 2.73
C GLN A 31 -1.91 20.68 3.17
N GLU A 32 -2.74 21.08 4.14
CA GLU A 32 -2.71 22.42 4.72
C GLU A 32 -1.43 22.67 5.53
N SER A 33 -1.03 21.68 6.34
CA SER A 33 0.16 21.78 7.20
C SER A 33 1.46 21.87 6.42
N PHE A 34 1.51 21.27 5.23
CA PHE A 34 2.68 21.24 4.34
C PHE A 34 2.43 21.99 3.02
N VAL A 35 1.57 23.02 3.03
CA VAL A 35 1.09 23.69 1.81
C VAL A 35 2.22 24.21 0.92
N GLU A 36 3.30 24.73 1.49
CA GLU A 36 4.44 25.25 0.73
C GLU A 36 5.25 24.14 0.06
N GLU A 37 5.44 23.01 0.74
CA GLU A 37 6.07 21.83 0.18
C GLU A 37 5.21 21.20 -0.92
N PHE A 38 3.91 21.06 -0.71
CA PHE A 38 2.98 20.59 -1.75
C PHE A 38 3.01 21.51 -2.97
N ARG A 39 2.96 22.84 -2.79
CA ARG A 39 3.13 23.81 -3.90
C ARG A 39 4.47 23.68 -4.62
N ARG A 40 5.53 23.29 -3.92
CA ARG A 40 6.87 23.17 -4.49
C ARG A 40 7.08 21.87 -5.26
N TYR A 41 6.55 20.76 -4.76
CA TYR A 41 6.87 19.43 -5.26
C TYR A 41 5.72 18.74 -5.98
N ALA A 42 4.47 19.08 -5.66
CA ALA A 42 3.25 18.37 -6.07
C ALA A 42 2.09 19.36 -6.36
N ALA A 43 2.38 20.47 -7.03
CA ALA A 43 1.45 21.61 -7.17
C ALA A 43 0.15 21.26 -7.92
N ASP A 44 0.24 20.33 -8.86
CA ASP A 44 -0.86 19.90 -9.72
C ASP A 44 -1.44 18.54 -9.31
N ASP A 45 -0.96 17.97 -8.20
CA ASP A 45 -1.32 16.63 -7.76
C ASP A 45 -2.25 16.65 -6.54
N ILE A 46 -3.03 15.58 -6.37
CA ILE A 46 -3.95 15.40 -5.25
C ILE A 46 -3.54 14.13 -4.50
N ILE A 47 -2.87 14.30 -3.36
CA ILE A 47 -2.30 13.18 -2.60
C ILE A 47 -3.35 12.14 -2.19
N SER A 48 -4.55 12.57 -1.82
CA SER A 48 -5.63 11.66 -1.48
C SER A 48 -6.03 10.78 -2.68
N ALA A 49 -6.13 11.33 -3.89
CA ALA A 49 -6.44 10.56 -5.09
C ALA A 49 -5.34 9.56 -5.47
N ASP A 50 -4.07 9.97 -5.34
CA ASP A 50 -2.92 9.10 -5.58
C ASP A 50 -2.84 7.97 -4.54
N PHE A 51 -3.14 8.30 -3.28
CA PHE A 51 -3.23 7.35 -2.18
C PHE A 51 -4.38 6.37 -2.36
N ASP A 52 -5.58 6.82 -2.68
CA ASP A 52 -6.74 5.97 -2.95
C ASP A 52 -6.44 4.96 -4.08
N THR A 53 -5.73 5.41 -5.12
CA THR A 53 -5.29 4.55 -6.22
C THR A 53 -4.28 3.48 -5.75
N TYR A 54 -3.36 3.85 -4.86
CA TYR A 54 -2.37 2.94 -4.28
C TYR A 54 -3.02 1.92 -3.35
N GLU A 55 -3.85 2.40 -2.43
CA GLU A 55 -4.62 1.61 -1.48
C GLU A 55 -5.53 0.60 -2.19
N SER A 56 -6.33 1.06 -3.15
CA SER A 56 -7.28 0.22 -3.88
C SER A 56 -6.59 -0.97 -4.57
N LEU A 57 -5.39 -0.77 -5.10
CA LEU A 57 -4.61 -1.85 -5.71
C LEU A 57 -4.18 -2.90 -4.67
N ILE A 58 -3.67 -2.45 -3.53
CA ILE A 58 -3.16 -3.32 -2.48
C ILE A 58 -4.30 -4.06 -1.77
N VAL A 59 -5.31 -3.32 -1.30
CA VAL A 59 -6.48 -3.88 -0.60
C VAL A 59 -7.28 -4.79 -1.53
N GLY A 60 -7.48 -4.38 -2.78
CA GLY A 60 -8.18 -5.19 -3.78
C GLY A 60 -7.51 -6.53 -4.04
N LEU A 61 -6.16 -6.57 -3.99
CA LEU A 61 -5.39 -7.80 -4.15
C LEU A 61 -5.35 -8.65 -2.87
N ALA A 62 -5.30 -8.01 -1.69
CA ALA A 62 -5.31 -8.66 -0.37
C ALA A 62 -6.68 -9.18 0.09
N SER A 63 -7.74 -8.88 -0.66
CA SER A 63 -9.09 -9.36 -0.39
C SER A 63 -9.16 -10.90 -0.30
N ARG A 64 -10.29 -11.44 0.16
CA ARG A 64 -10.50 -12.89 0.38
C ARG A 64 -10.20 -13.79 -0.84
N ARG A 65 -10.11 -13.22 -2.05
CA ARG A 65 -9.75 -13.93 -3.29
C ARG A 65 -8.27 -13.78 -3.67
N THR A 66 -7.40 -13.43 -2.72
CA THR A 66 -5.96 -13.26 -2.94
C THR A 66 -5.36 -14.47 -3.67
N ILE A 67 -5.63 -15.68 -3.16
CA ILE A 67 -5.06 -16.92 -3.71
C ILE A 67 -5.60 -17.21 -5.11
N GLU A 68 -6.93 -17.14 -5.30
CA GLU A 68 -7.57 -17.38 -6.61
C GLU A 68 -7.00 -16.46 -7.70
N ARG A 69 -6.66 -15.22 -7.35
CA ARG A 69 -6.08 -14.26 -8.28
C ARG A 69 -4.59 -14.48 -8.52
N LEU A 70 -3.83 -14.83 -7.48
CA LEU A 70 -2.38 -15.02 -7.56
C LEU A 70 -1.96 -16.44 -7.96
N GLU A 71 -2.88 -17.40 -8.05
CA GLU A 71 -2.61 -18.71 -8.68
C GLU A 71 -2.28 -18.58 -10.17
N ASP A 72 -2.80 -17.57 -10.87
CA ASP A 72 -2.45 -17.28 -12.26
C ASP A 72 -1.08 -16.58 -12.36
N ALA A 73 -0.12 -17.25 -13.00
CA ALA A 73 1.22 -16.72 -13.24
C ALA A 73 1.22 -15.41 -14.03
N LEU A 74 0.26 -15.20 -14.94
CA LEU A 74 0.14 -13.95 -15.70
C LEU A 74 -0.30 -12.80 -14.78
N GLU A 75 -1.20 -13.04 -13.85
CA GLU A 75 -1.61 -12.04 -12.85
C GLU A 75 -0.45 -11.72 -11.91
N ARG A 76 0.31 -12.72 -11.44
CA ARG A 76 1.53 -12.48 -10.65
C ARG A 76 2.54 -11.63 -11.40
N TYR A 77 2.81 -11.94 -12.67
CA TYR A 77 3.71 -11.17 -13.52
C TYR A 77 3.26 -9.71 -13.66
N LYS A 78 1.95 -9.46 -13.77
CA LYS A 78 1.39 -8.10 -13.84
C LYS A 78 1.53 -7.35 -12.53
N TYR A 79 1.16 -7.93 -11.39
CA TYR A 79 1.13 -7.21 -10.10
C TYR A 79 2.50 -7.04 -9.46
N LYS A 80 3.46 -7.94 -9.74
CA LYS A 80 4.77 -7.91 -9.09
C LYS A 80 5.50 -6.57 -9.23
N PRO A 81 5.64 -5.95 -10.42
CA PRO A 81 6.25 -4.62 -10.55
C PRO A 81 5.50 -3.50 -9.80
N TRP A 82 4.18 -3.64 -9.64
CA TRP A 82 3.39 -2.70 -8.86
C TRP A 82 3.67 -2.83 -7.37
N LEU A 83 3.77 -4.07 -6.88
CA LEU A 83 4.05 -4.40 -5.48
C LEU A 83 5.51 -4.20 -5.10
N GLU A 84 6.46 -4.14 -6.04
CA GLU A 84 7.87 -3.85 -5.76
C GLU A 84 8.10 -2.39 -5.35
N LYS A 85 7.17 -1.49 -5.65
CA LYS A 85 7.26 -0.05 -5.37
C LYS A 85 6.45 0.33 -4.14
N SER A 86 7.08 0.99 -3.17
CA SER A 86 6.36 1.68 -2.10
C SER A 86 5.54 2.86 -2.63
N PHE A 87 4.71 3.47 -1.78
CA PHE A 87 3.97 4.68 -2.14
C PHE A 87 4.88 5.77 -2.71
N TYR A 88 6.00 6.06 -2.03
CA TYR A 88 6.95 7.09 -2.43
C TYR A 88 7.83 6.72 -3.63
N ASP A 89 7.90 5.44 -4.01
CA ASP A 89 8.53 5.02 -5.26
C ASP A 89 7.60 5.22 -6.46
N ARG A 90 6.28 5.15 -6.22
CA ARG A 90 5.27 5.38 -7.24
C ARG A 90 4.99 6.88 -7.43
N TYR A 91 4.96 7.62 -6.33
CA TYR A 91 4.67 9.04 -6.30
C TYR A 91 5.85 9.80 -5.66
N PRO A 92 6.96 9.94 -6.40
CA PRO A 92 8.18 10.55 -5.88
C PRO A 92 8.01 12.01 -5.47
N GLN A 93 6.98 12.71 -5.98
CA GLN A 93 6.65 14.06 -5.59
C GLN A 93 6.34 14.21 -4.09
N TYR A 94 5.86 13.15 -3.44
CA TYR A 94 5.53 13.17 -2.00
C TYR A 94 6.69 12.77 -1.09
N ARG A 95 7.87 12.46 -1.64
CA ARG A 95 9.05 12.04 -0.84
C ARG A 95 9.51 13.09 0.18
N PHE A 96 9.12 14.35 0.05
CA PHE A 96 9.41 15.34 1.08
C PHE A 96 8.77 14.97 2.43
N LEU A 97 7.64 14.25 2.44
CA LEU A 97 6.96 13.78 3.65
C LEU A 97 7.80 12.78 4.45
N GLU A 98 8.73 12.06 3.83
CA GLU A 98 9.63 11.11 4.52
C GLU A 98 10.54 11.78 5.57
N ARG A 99 10.64 13.11 5.54
CA ARG A 99 11.47 13.90 6.46
C ARG A 99 10.74 14.31 7.74
N TYR A 100 9.43 14.11 7.80
CA TYR A 100 8.59 14.59 8.88
C TYR A 100 8.00 13.42 9.67
N ASP A 101 7.69 13.67 10.94
CA ASP A 101 6.93 12.73 11.75
C ASP A 101 5.44 12.91 11.45
N LEU A 102 4.83 11.92 10.79
CA LEU A 102 3.42 11.96 10.41
C LEU A 102 2.50 11.38 11.50
N SER A 103 3.02 11.04 12.68
CA SER A 103 2.21 10.47 13.77
C SER A 103 1.14 11.42 14.34
N GLU A 104 1.22 12.71 14.03
CA GLU A 104 0.17 13.70 14.30
C GLU A 104 -1.12 13.46 13.48
N TYR A 105 -1.03 12.66 12.40
CA TYR A 105 -2.15 12.19 11.57
C TYR A 105 -2.33 10.68 11.78
N PRO A 106 -2.86 10.26 12.95
CA PRO A 106 -2.71 8.89 13.42
C PRO A 106 -3.43 7.84 12.58
N LYS A 107 -4.57 8.16 11.95
CA LYS A 107 -5.27 7.17 11.12
C LYS A 107 -4.55 7.02 9.78
N MET A 108 -4.28 8.14 9.11
CA MET A 108 -3.51 8.21 7.88
C MET A 108 -2.17 7.48 8.02
N TYR A 109 -1.39 7.81 9.05
CA TYR A 109 -0.07 7.20 9.28
C TYR A 109 -0.16 5.69 9.53
N ARG A 110 -1.16 5.24 10.32
CA ARG A 110 -1.38 3.80 10.53
C ARG A 110 -1.80 3.11 9.24
N THR A 111 -2.70 3.69 8.45
CA THR A 111 -3.09 3.13 7.15
C THR A 111 -1.88 2.98 6.23
N MET A 112 -1.02 4.01 6.14
CA MET A 112 0.22 3.93 5.35
C MET A 112 1.12 2.76 5.79
N ILE A 113 1.30 2.56 7.09
CA ILE A 113 2.08 1.44 7.63
C ILE A 113 1.43 0.08 7.31
N VAL A 114 0.11 -0.04 7.51
CA VAL A 114 -0.62 -1.29 7.27
C VAL A 114 -0.57 -1.66 5.79
N LEU A 115 -0.79 -0.71 4.88
CA LEU A 115 -0.68 -0.93 3.44
C LEU A 115 0.73 -1.31 3.02
N GLU A 116 1.76 -0.71 3.60
CA GLU A 116 3.15 -1.06 3.31
C GLU A 116 3.48 -2.49 3.75
N ARG A 117 3.04 -2.88 4.96
CA ARG A 117 3.17 -4.26 5.44
C ARG A 117 2.40 -5.24 4.53
N MET A 118 1.19 -4.87 4.11
CA MET A 118 0.34 -5.68 3.24
C MET A 118 0.97 -5.86 1.86
N ARG A 119 1.52 -4.78 1.27
CA ARG A 119 2.28 -4.81 0.01
C ARG A 119 3.44 -5.79 0.07
N ILE A 120 4.26 -5.70 1.13
CA ILE A 120 5.40 -6.59 1.32
C ILE A 120 4.96 -8.05 1.41
N LYS A 121 3.86 -8.33 2.13
CA LYS A 121 3.32 -9.70 2.28
C LYS A 121 2.76 -10.26 0.98
N LEU A 122 2.07 -9.44 0.19
CA LEU A 122 1.62 -9.81 -1.15
C LEU A 122 2.81 -10.13 -2.08
N LEU A 123 3.88 -9.33 -2.03
CA LEU A 123 5.09 -9.57 -2.79
C LEU A 123 5.81 -10.87 -2.35
N GLU A 124 5.85 -11.12 -1.04
CA GLU A 124 6.37 -12.37 -0.47
C GLU A 124 5.58 -13.58 -0.97
N LEU A 125 4.24 -13.50 -0.96
CA LEU A 125 3.36 -14.54 -1.46
C LEU A 125 3.62 -14.85 -2.94
N ILE A 126 3.75 -13.83 -3.79
CA ILE A 126 4.11 -14.01 -5.21
C ILE A 126 5.44 -14.75 -5.34
N CYS A 127 6.47 -14.34 -4.58
CA CYS A 127 7.78 -14.99 -4.62
C CYS A 127 7.72 -16.47 -4.22
N LEU A 128 6.89 -16.83 -3.22
CA LEU A 128 6.69 -18.21 -2.80
C LEU A 128 6.01 -19.04 -3.88
N LEU A 129 4.95 -18.50 -4.51
CA LEU A 129 4.20 -19.17 -5.59
C LEU A 129 5.08 -19.40 -6.83
N ASP A 130 5.86 -18.39 -7.23
CA ASP A 130 6.83 -18.50 -8.34
C ASP A 130 7.92 -19.56 -8.07
N PHE A 131 8.26 -19.80 -6.80
CA PHE A 131 9.24 -20.82 -6.43
C PHE A 131 8.65 -22.23 -6.44
N THR A 132 7.38 -22.38 -6.07
CA THR A 132 6.69 -23.68 -6.10
C THR A 132 6.43 -24.19 -7.50
N GLU A 133 6.15 -23.32 -8.48
CA GLU A 133 5.94 -23.73 -9.88
C GLU A 133 7.22 -24.13 -10.62
N LYS A 134 8.40 -23.76 -10.10
CA LYS A 134 9.70 -24.11 -10.70
C LYS A 134 10.22 -25.50 -10.29
N LYS A 135 9.53 -26.18 -9.36
CA LYS A 135 9.87 -27.54 -8.89
C LYS A 135 8.98 -28.57 -9.55
#